data_AF-A0A3C0B292-F1
#
_entry.id   AF-A0A3C0B292-F1
#
_cell.length_a   1.000
_cell.length_b   1.000
_cell.length_c   1.000
_cell.angle_alpha   90.00
_cell.angle_beta   90.00
_cell.angle_gamma   90.00
#
_symmetry.space_group_name_H-M   'P 1'
#
loop_
_entity.id
_entity.type
_entity.pdbx_description
1 polymer ?
#
loop_
_entity_poly.entity_id
_entity_poly.type
_entity_poly.pdbx_seq_one_letter_code
_entity_poly.pdbx_strand_id
1 'polypeptide(L)'
;MKKGKLIVFSAPSGSGKTTIVRHLLGKEDLNLEFSISAATRLARAEEVNGKDYYFMSLEEFKKHIKNEDFVEWEEVYRDNFYGTLKSEIERIWDQGKNVIF
;
A
#
# COMPACT_ATOMS: atom_id res chain seq x y z
N MET A 1 -23.00 -7.28 -0.36
CA MET A 1 -22.60 -6.05 0.36
C MET A 1 -21.87 -5.15 -0.62
N LYS A 2 -22.02 -3.81 -0.51
CA LYS A 2 -21.31 -2.87 -1.37
C LYS A 2 -19.87 -2.78 -0.85
N LYS A 3 -18.87 -3.10 -1.69
CA LYS A 3 -17.45 -2.99 -1.32
C LYS A 3 -17.11 -1.51 -1.03
N GLY A 4 -16.13 -1.28 -0.15
CA GLY A 4 -15.63 0.07 0.16
C GLY A 4 -15.05 0.77 -1.08
N LYS A 5 -14.73 2.06 -0.96
CA LYS A 5 -14.05 2.79 -2.03
C LYS A 5 -12.54 2.50 -2.01
N LEU A 6 -11.91 2.65 -3.17
CA LEU A 6 -10.46 2.75 -3.33
C LEU A 6 -10.14 4.17 -3.80
N ILE A 7 -9.37 4.91 -3.01
CA ILE A 7 -9.00 6.31 -3.27
C ILE A 7 -7.50 6.37 -3.51
N VAL A 8 -7.10 6.64 -4.75
CA VAL A 8 -5.69 6.68 -5.16
C VAL A 8 -5.23 8.13 -5.28
N PHE A 9 -4.18 8.48 -4.55
CA PHE A 9 -3.45 9.72 -4.71
C PHE A 9 -2.19 9.47 -5.53
N SER A 10 -2.11 10.14 -6.67
CA SER A 10 -0.89 10.19 -7.50
C SER A 10 -0.43 11.62 -7.64
N ALA A 11 0.86 11.86 -7.37
CA ALA A 11 1.48 13.17 -7.49
C ALA A 11 3.01 13.03 -7.56
N PRO A 12 3.72 14.00 -8.17
CA PRO A 12 5.19 14.01 -8.17
C PRO A 12 5.78 13.97 -6.76
N SER A 13 7.00 13.45 -6.64
CA SER A 13 7.75 13.51 -5.39
C SER A 13 7.89 14.96 -4.90
N GLY A 14 7.73 15.18 -3.59
CA GLY A 14 7.80 16.51 -2.97
C GLY A 14 6.52 17.36 -3.05
N SER A 15 5.45 16.87 -3.70
CA SER A 15 4.18 17.62 -3.87
C SER A 15 3.29 17.71 -2.63
N GLY A 16 3.62 17.01 -1.54
CA GLY A 16 2.82 17.01 -0.30
C GLY A 16 1.75 15.92 -0.20
N LYS A 17 1.75 14.92 -1.09
CA LYS A 17 0.83 13.75 -1.04
C LYS A 17 0.68 13.15 0.36
N THR A 18 1.81 12.84 1.00
CA THR A 18 1.84 12.22 2.33
C THR A 18 1.16 13.10 3.39
N THR A 19 1.30 14.43 3.29
CA THR A 19 0.66 15.37 4.21
C THR A 19 -0.85 15.31 4.07
N ILE A 20 -1.38 15.30 2.84
CA ILE A 20 -2.82 15.21 2.58
C ILE A 20 -3.36 13.87 3.06
N VAL A 21 -2.71 12.75 2.72
CA VAL A 21 -3.16 11.41 3.15
C VAL A 21 -3.22 11.30 4.67
N ARG A 22 -2.19 11.78 5.39
CA ARG A 22 -2.18 11.80 6.87
C ARG A 22 -3.29 12.67 7.45
N HIS A 23 -3.55 13.83 6.84
CA HIS A 23 -4.65 14.69 7.27
C HIS A 23 -6.01 14.00 7.12
N LEU A 24 -6.24 13.33 5.98
CA LEU A 24 -7.49 12.61 5.71
C LEU A 24 -7.67 11.39 6.62
N LEU A 25 -6.60 10.64 6.90
CA LEU A 25 -6.63 9.52 7.83
C LEU A 25 -7.01 9.94 9.27
N GLY A 26 -6.77 11.20 9.64
CA GLY A 26 -7.20 11.76 10.93
C GLY A 26 -8.69 12.15 11.00
N LYS A 27 -9.47 11.96 9.94
CA LYS A 27 -10.90 12.26 9.87
C LYS A 27 -11.71 10.97 10.01
N GLU A 28 -12.17 10.66 11.22
CA GLU A 28 -12.87 9.42 11.54
C GLU A 28 -14.15 9.20 10.69
N ASP A 29 -14.85 10.28 10.35
CA ASP A 29 -16.07 10.27 9.54
C ASP A 29 -15.85 9.81 8.10
N LEU A 30 -14.61 9.89 7.59
CA LEU A 30 -14.25 9.39 6.26
C LEU A 30 -14.05 7.86 6.24
N ASN A 31 -13.93 7.22 7.41
CA ASN A 31 -13.78 5.77 7.57
C ASN A 31 -12.67 5.20 6.65
N LEU A 32 -11.49 5.82 6.68
CA LEU A 32 -10.34 5.49 5.85
C LEU A 32 -9.38 4.55 6.57
N GLU A 33 -8.69 3.71 5.80
CA GLU A 33 -7.49 3.00 6.23
C GLU A 33 -6.43 3.05 5.14
N PHE A 34 -5.18 3.25 5.55
CA PHE A 34 -4.05 3.31 4.62
C PHE A 34 -3.68 1.91 4.15
N SER A 35 -3.48 1.75 2.83
CA SER A 35 -3.00 0.49 2.27
C SER A 35 -1.50 0.34 2.47
N ILE A 36 -1.07 -0.67 3.22
CA ILE A 36 0.35 -0.98 3.41
C ILE A 36 0.88 -1.64 2.12
N SER A 37 1.89 -1.03 1.49
CA SER A 37 2.51 -1.59 0.29
C SER A 37 3.52 -2.70 0.63
N ALA A 38 3.76 -3.61 -0.30
CA ALA A 38 4.89 -4.52 -0.28
C ALA A 38 6.17 -3.82 -0.77
N ALA A 39 7.33 -4.27 -0.28
CA ALA A 39 8.63 -3.80 -0.73
C ALA A 39 9.67 -4.93 -0.71
N THR A 40 10.58 -4.96 -1.71
CA THR A 40 11.70 -5.92 -1.72
C THR A 40 12.96 -5.40 -1.03
N ARG A 41 13.03 -4.09 -0.77
CA ARG A 41 14.14 -3.52 -0.02
C ARG A 41 14.12 -4.01 1.44
N LEU A 42 15.27 -3.99 2.08
CA LEU A 42 15.35 -4.24 3.52
C LEU A 42 14.64 -3.14 4.31
N ALA A 43 14.05 -3.54 5.43
CA ALA A 43 13.54 -2.62 6.44
C ALA A 43 14.69 -1.81 7.02
N ARG A 44 14.44 -0.52 7.25
CA ARG A 44 15.32 0.33 8.06
C ARG A 44 15.12 0.00 9.54
N ALA A 45 16.05 0.42 10.40
CA ALA A 45 16.07 0.04 11.82
C ALA A 45 14.76 0.31 12.59
N GLU A 46 14.03 1.37 12.22
CA GLU A 46 12.78 1.80 12.88
C GLU A 46 11.51 1.26 12.19
N GLU A 47 11.64 0.57 11.06
CA GLU A 47 10.49 0.11 10.27
C GLU A 47 10.06 -1.29 10.69
N VAL A 48 8.74 -1.50 10.68
CA VAL A 48 8.10 -2.74 11.13
C VAL A 48 7.35 -3.38 9.97
N ASN A 49 7.61 -4.67 9.75
CA ASN A 49 6.91 -5.47 8.76
C ASN A 49 5.41 -5.55 9.08
N GLY A 50 4.56 -5.34 8.07
CA GLY A 50 3.11 -5.31 8.21
C GLY A 50 2.57 -4.04 8.86
N LYS A 51 3.40 -3.00 8.98
CA LYS A 51 3.01 -1.65 9.40
C LYS A 51 3.51 -0.60 8.42
N ASP A 52 4.81 -0.58 8.15
CA ASP A 52 5.43 0.39 7.24
C ASP A 52 5.41 -0.14 5.81
N TYR A 53 5.80 -1.40 5.64
CA TYR A 53 5.67 -2.18 4.40
C TYR A 53 5.47 -3.65 4.74
N TYR A 54 4.97 -4.43 3.78
CA TYR A 54 5.21 -5.87 3.74
C TYR A 54 6.59 -6.11 3.10
N PHE A 55 7.61 -6.24 3.92
CA PHE A 55 8.97 -6.54 3.48
C PHE A 55 9.06 -8.01 3.09
N MET A 56 9.38 -8.26 1.82
CA MET A 56 9.44 -9.62 1.27
C MET A 56 10.67 -9.79 0.37
N SER A 57 11.04 -11.04 0.10
CA SER A 57 12.14 -11.31 -0.83
C SER A 57 11.79 -10.93 -2.27
N LEU A 58 12.81 -10.68 -3.10
CA LEU A 58 12.62 -10.46 -4.54
C LEU A 58 11.91 -11.64 -5.23
N GLU A 59 12.27 -12.87 -4.86
CA GLU A 59 11.66 -14.10 -5.36
C GLU A 59 10.16 -14.17 -5.03
N GLU A 60 9.79 -13.83 -3.79
CA GLU A 60 8.41 -13.78 -3.33
C GLU A 60 7.61 -12.68 -4.04
N PHE A 61 8.18 -11.49 -4.20
CA PHE A 61 7.54 -10.41 -4.94
C PHE A 61 7.29 -10.79 -6.40
N LYS A 62 8.27 -11.41 -7.08
CA LYS A 62 8.13 -11.90 -8.46
C LYS A 62 7.07 -13.00 -8.57
N LYS A 63 6.93 -13.85 -7.55
CA LYS A 63 5.84 -14.84 -7.47
C LYS A 63 4.49 -14.14 -7.41
N HIS A 64 4.33 -13.10 -6.61
CA HIS A 64 3.12 -12.28 -6.57
C HIS A 64 2.82 -11.57 -7.91
N ILE A 65 3.85 -11.05 -8.60
CA ILE A 65 3.68 -10.51 -9.97
C ILE A 65 3.11 -11.59 -10.91
N LYS A 66 3.71 -12.79 -10.91
CA LYS A 66 3.30 -13.91 -11.77
C LYS A 66 1.87 -14.37 -11.48
N ASN A 67 1.45 -14.30 -10.23
CA ASN A 67 0.11 -14.65 -9.79
C ASN A 67 -0.92 -13.53 -9.99
N GLU A 68 -0.50 -12.37 -10.51
CA GLU A 68 -1.33 -11.17 -10.61
C GLU A 68 -1.90 -10.70 -9.25
N ASP A 69 -1.13 -10.84 -8.17
CA ASP A 69 -1.60 -10.52 -6.81
C ASP A 69 -1.58 -9.02 -6.49
N PHE A 70 -0.97 -8.19 -7.35
CA PHE A 70 -0.86 -6.74 -7.18
C PHE A 70 -1.94 -5.98 -7.95
N VAL A 71 -2.42 -4.87 -7.37
CA VAL A 71 -3.22 -3.85 -8.07
C VAL A 71 -2.32 -2.97 -8.91
N GLU A 72 -1.18 -2.59 -8.35
CA GLU A 72 -0.11 -1.84 -9.00
C GLU A 72 1.25 -2.27 -8.41
N TRP A 73 2.31 -2.14 -9.19
CA TRP A 73 3.68 -2.29 -8.74
C TRP A 73 4.64 -1.57 -9.67
N GLU A 74 5.81 -1.20 -9.14
CA GLU A 74 6.88 -0.54 -9.88
C GLU A 74 8.26 -0.98 -9.36
N GLU A 75 9.23 -1.10 -10.27
CA GLU A 75 10.66 -1.21 -9.94
C GLU A 75 11.27 0.20 -9.90
N VAL A 76 11.52 0.73 -8.70
CA VAL A 76 12.00 2.12 -8.53
C VAL A 76 13.52 2.21 -8.69
N TYR A 77 14.22 1.19 -8.20
CA TYR A 77 15.65 0.97 -8.44
C TYR A 77 15.84 -0.50 -8.76
N ARG A 78 16.98 -0.86 -9.37
CA ARG A 78 17.31 -2.25 -9.68
C ARG A 78 17.06 -3.16 -8.47
N ASP A 79 16.19 -4.16 -8.65
CA ASP A 79 15.78 -5.15 -7.66
C ASP A 79 15.00 -4.60 -6.44
N ASN A 80 14.66 -3.31 -6.43
CA ASN A 80 13.83 -2.64 -5.41
C ASN A 80 12.42 -2.36 -5.98
N PHE A 81 11.54 -3.32 -5.76
CA PHE A 81 10.14 -3.27 -6.15
C PHE A 81 9.27 -2.78 -5.00
N TYR A 82 8.20 -2.09 -5.36
CA TYR A 82 7.11 -1.69 -4.47
C TYR A 82 5.79 -2.01 -5.14
N GLY A 83 4.76 -2.34 -4.36
CA GLY A 83 3.44 -2.57 -4.93
C GLY A 83 2.34 -2.75 -3.90
N THR A 84 1.10 -2.63 -4.35
CA THR A 84 -0.08 -2.72 -3.50
C THR A 84 -0.80 -4.05 -3.74
N LEU A 85 -0.83 -4.91 -2.71
CA LEU A 85 -1.45 -6.23 -2.79
C LEU A 85 -2.99 -6.13 -2.86
N LYS A 86 -3.61 -6.92 -3.73
CA LYS A 86 -5.08 -7.06 -3.81
C LYS A 86 -5.66 -7.51 -2.46
N SER A 87 -4.96 -8.42 -1.76
CA SER A 87 -5.36 -8.92 -0.46
C SER A 87 -5.42 -7.83 0.62
N GLU A 88 -4.60 -6.78 0.51
CA GLU A 88 -4.63 -5.66 1.45
C GLU A 88 -5.86 -4.78 1.24
N ILE A 89 -6.24 -4.57 -0.03
CA ILE A 89 -7.49 -3.88 -0.38
C ILE A 89 -8.70 -4.66 0.15
N GLU A 90 -8.70 -5.98 -0.05
CA GLU A 90 -9.76 -6.87 0.43
C GLU A 90 -9.85 -6.87 1.96
N ARG A 91 -8.71 -6.98 2.67
CA ARG A 91 -8.66 -6.89 4.13
C ARG A 91 -9.33 -5.63 4.66
N ILE A 92 -9.05 -4.48 4.06
CA ILE A 92 -9.63 -3.19 4.49
C ILE A 92 -11.12 -3.11 4.15
N TRP A 93 -11.53 -3.58 2.97
CA TRP A 93 -12.94 -3.61 2.59
C TRP A 93 -13.77 -4.58 3.46
N ASP A 94 -13.21 -5.70 3.88
CA ASP A 94 -13.87 -6.67 4.77
C ASP A 94 -14.09 -6.09 6.18
N GLN A 95 -13.31 -5.08 6.57
CA GLN A 95 -13.55 -4.28 7.78
C GLN A 95 -14.61 -3.19 7.58
N GLY A 96 -15.20 -3.09 6.38
CA GLY A 96 -16.19 -2.07 6.04
C GLY A 96 -15.60 -0.67 5.84
N LYS A 97 -14.29 -0.55 5.64
CA LYS A 97 -13.58 0.73 5.46
C LYS A 97 -13.31 1.07 4.00
N ASN A 98 -12.90 2.32 3.75
CA ASN A 98 -12.40 2.76 2.45
C ASN A 98 -10.86 2.75 2.44
N VAL A 99 -10.27 2.36 1.32
CA VAL A 99 -8.81 2.36 1.16
C VAL A 99 -8.31 3.72 0.66
N ILE A 100 -7.16 4.16 1.17
CA ILE A 100 -6.40 5.31 0.67
C ILE A 100 -4.90 4.99 0.53
N PHE A 101 -4.25 5.40 -0.57
CA PHE A 101 -2.79 5.44 -0.74
C PHE A 101 -2.32 6.44 -1.78
#